data_AF-A0A8X6WN46-F1
#
_entry.id   AF-A0A8X6WN46-F1
#
_cell.length_a   1.000
_cell.length_b   1.000
_cell.length_c   1.000
_cell.angle_alpha   90.00
_cell.angle_beta   90.00
_cell.angle_gamma   90.00
#
_symmetry.space_group_name_H-M   'P 1'
#
loop_
_entity.id
_entity.type
_entity.pdbx_description
1 polymer ?
#
loop_
_entity_poly.entity_id
_entity_poly.type
_entity_poly.pdbx_seq_one_letter_code
_entity_poly.pdbx_strand_id
1 'polypeptide(L)'
;MIWAKCPKEIFVNKSRVKRAVTEAVFEYNKGTVRTIVETQKALGVPTGGSTKQLATILDCRKQQFRKRRQNTSNKNWLLSLLKKQYIKKSYYLRRKKEWLIVQANFKTKLSQK
;
A
#
# COMPACT_ATOMS: atom_id res chain seq x y z
N MET A 1 6.71 10.57 4.45
CA MET A 1 7.74 11.26 3.65
C MET A 1 8.23 12.44 4.45
N ILE A 2 9.34 12.27 5.19
CA ILE A 2 9.90 13.28 6.11
C ILE A 2 10.27 14.56 5.34
N TRP A 3 10.75 14.38 4.11
CA TRP A 3 11.12 15.45 3.18
C TRP A 3 9.99 16.39 2.77
N ALA A 4 8.72 16.00 2.93
CA ALA A 4 7.58 16.89 2.69
C ALA A 4 7.43 17.96 3.79
N LYS A 5 7.97 17.70 4.99
CA LYS A 5 7.92 18.61 6.13
C LYS A 5 9.18 19.48 6.24
N CYS A 6 10.20 19.26 5.41
CA CYS A 6 11.40 20.12 5.36
C CYS A 6 11.27 21.12 4.21
N PRO A 7 11.30 22.44 4.46
CA PRO A 7 11.33 23.44 3.40
C PRO A 7 12.61 23.26 2.56
N LYS A 8 12.46 23.15 1.24
CA LYS A 8 13.55 22.83 0.30
C LYS A 8 14.56 23.97 0.11
N GLU A 9 14.23 25.18 0.56
CA GLU A 9 14.98 26.41 0.23
C GLU A 9 15.60 27.12 1.44
N ILE A 10 15.48 26.57 2.65
CA ILE A 10 16.02 27.21 3.85
C ILE A 10 17.15 26.33 4.35
N PHE A 11 18.37 26.89 4.46
CA PHE A 11 19.47 26.34 5.23
C PHE A 11 19.02 26.16 6.69
N VAL A 12 18.31 25.07 6.95
CA VAL A 12 17.84 24.74 8.29
C VAL A 12 19.02 24.22 9.08
N ASN A 13 19.37 24.93 10.15
CA ASN A 13 20.34 24.49 11.14
C ASN A 13 20.14 22.99 11.46
N LYS A 14 21.24 22.22 11.55
CA LYS A 14 21.26 20.77 11.85
C LYS A 14 20.34 20.39 13.01
N SER A 15 20.18 21.28 14.00
CA SER A 15 19.25 21.13 15.12
C SER A 15 17.77 21.06 14.69
N ARG A 16 17.32 21.90 13.75
CA ARG A 16 15.94 21.90 13.23
C ARG A 16 15.64 20.64 12.43
N VAL A 17 16.59 20.19 11.61
CA VAL A 17 16.46 18.93 10.86
C VAL A 17 16.36 17.75 11.82
N LYS A 18 17.26 17.67 12.81
CA LYS A 18 17.21 16.61 13.84
C LYS A 18 15.86 16.60 14.54
N ARG A 19 15.36 17.76 14.98
CA ARG A 19 14.05 17.86 15.64
C ARG A 19 12.90 17.37 14.74
N ALA A 20 12.84 17.84 13.49
CA ALA A 20 11.80 17.45 12.55
C ALA A 20 11.82 15.94 12.24
N VAL A 21 13.02 15.36 12.10
CA VAL A 21 13.19 13.92 11.90
C VAL A 21 12.71 13.16 13.13
N THR A 22 13.13 13.56 14.34
CA THR A 22 12.72 12.91 15.59
C THR A 22 11.20 12.97 15.75
N GLU A 23 10.58 14.14 15.58
CA GLU A 23 9.12 14.30 15.64
C GLU A 23 8.41 13.40 14.60
N ALA A 24 8.93 13.34 13.36
CA ALA A 24 8.33 12.50 12.32
C ALA A 24 8.45 11.00 12.60
N VAL A 25 9.58 10.54 13.14
CA VAL A 25 9.77 9.14 13.56
C VAL A 25 8.81 8.80 14.70
N PHE A 26 8.67 9.71 15.65
CA PHE A 26 7.79 9.51 16.79
C PHE A 26 6.31 9.49 16.37
N GLU A 27 5.90 10.41 15.49
CA GLU A 27 4.55 10.41 14.90
C GLU A 27 4.26 9.10 14.15
N TYR A 28 5.26 8.56 13.47
CA TYR A 28 5.10 7.30 12.73
C TYR A 28 4.89 6.11 13.66
N ASN A 29 5.63 6.05 14.76
CA ASN A 29 5.62 4.94 15.72
C ASN A 29 4.47 5.01 16.72
N LYS A 30 4.19 6.20 17.27
CA LYS A 30 3.26 6.39 18.40
C LYS A 30 1.96 7.11 18.03
N GLY A 31 1.85 7.63 16.81
CA GLY A 31 0.73 8.48 16.40
C GLY A 31 0.93 9.94 16.75
N THR A 32 0.14 10.80 16.10
CA THR A 32 0.23 12.26 16.15
C THR A 32 -0.20 12.80 17.51
N VAL A 33 -1.28 12.25 18.09
CA VAL A 33 -1.77 12.67 19.42
C VAL A 33 -0.69 12.47 20.48
N ARG A 34 -0.14 11.26 20.55
CA ARG A 34 0.84 10.90 21.57
C ARG A 34 2.15 11.67 21.40
N THR A 35 2.56 11.90 20.16
CA THR A 35 3.75 12.72 19.86
C THR A 35 3.57 14.16 20.34
N ILE A 36 2.43 14.79 20.05
CA ILE A 36 2.17 16.16 20.50
C ILE A 36 2.12 16.26 22.02
N VAL A 37 1.42 15.33 22.70
CA VAL A 37 1.33 15.30 24.16
C VAL A 37 2.70 15.11 24.80
N GLU A 38 3.51 14.15 24.33
CA GLU A 38 4.84 13.90 24.90
C GLU A 38 5.80 15.08 24.62
N THR A 39 5.71 15.71 23.45
CA THR A 39 6.55 16.87 23.09
C THR A 39 6.18 18.11 23.90
N GLN A 40 4.89 18.42 24.06
CA GLN A 40 4.44 19.56 24.85
C GLN A 40 4.74 19.35 26.35
N LYS A 41 4.56 18.13 26.86
CA LYS A 41 4.99 17.77 28.21
C LYS A 41 6.49 17.99 28.42
N ALA A 42 7.33 17.60 27.46
CA ALA A 42 8.78 17.83 27.53
C ALA A 42 9.16 19.32 27.49
N LEU A 43 8.32 20.16 26.90
CA LEU A 43 8.49 21.61 26.87
C LEU A 43 7.85 22.33 28.08
N GLY A 44 7.21 21.59 29.00
CA GLY A 44 6.49 22.17 30.13
C GLY A 44 5.21 22.92 29.75
N VAL A 45 4.68 22.69 28.54
CA VAL A 45 3.49 23.38 28.02
C VAL A 45 2.27 22.46 28.12
N PRO A 46 1.10 22.94 28.60
CA PRO A 46 -0.11 22.14 28.60
C PRO A 46 -0.62 21.88 27.18
N THR A 47 -1.05 20.64 26.92
CA THR A 47 -1.73 20.30 25.67
C THR A 47 -3.17 20.79 25.69
N GLY A 48 -3.48 21.79 24.87
CA GLY A 48 -4.85 22.28 24.70
C GLY A 48 -5.79 21.22 24.12
N GLY A 49 -7.07 21.25 24.54
CA GLY A 49 -8.10 20.32 24.10
C GLY A 49 -8.30 20.31 22.58
N SER A 50 -8.35 21.49 21.95
CA SER A 50 -8.48 21.63 20.49
C SER A 50 -7.28 21.04 19.74
N THR A 51 -6.06 21.21 20.27
CA THR A 51 -4.85 20.60 19.71
C THR A 51 -4.93 19.07 19.74
N LYS A 52 -5.38 18.52 20.87
CA LYS A 52 -5.59 17.07 21.01
C LYS A 52 -6.64 16.55 20.02
N GLN A 53 -7.76 17.27 19.86
CA GLN A 53 -8.82 16.92 18.94
C GLN A 53 -8.35 16.92 17.48
N LEU A 54 -7.62 17.96 17.06
CA LEU A 54 -7.02 18.03 15.72
C LEU A 54 -6.05 16.88 15.48
N ALA A 55 -5.20 16.57 16.46
CA ALA A 55 -4.27 15.46 16.38
C ALA A 55 -4.99 14.11 16.22
N THR A 56 -6.12 13.91 16.92
CA THR A 56 -6.95 12.71 16.78
C THR A 56 -7.53 12.60 15.38
N ILE A 57 -8.04 13.70 14.81
CA ILE A 57 -8.56 13.73 13.43
C ILE A 57 -7.45 13.34 12.43
N LEU A 58 -6.24 13.84 12.63
CA LEU A 58 -5.09 13.49 11.78
C LEU A 58 -4.74 12.00 11.87
N ASP A 59 -4.76 11.42 13.07
CA ASP A 59 -4.51 9.99 13.25
C ASP A 59 -5.61 9.13 12.61
N CYS A 60 -6.88 9.49 12.79
CA CYS A 60 -8.01 8.84 12.13
C CYS A 60 -7.86 8.87 10.60
N ARG A 61 -7.53 10.03 10.03
CA ARG A 61 -7.28 10.18 8.58
C ARG A 61 -6.14 9.28 8.12
N LYS A 62 -5.00 9.30 8.83
CA LYS A 62 -3.84 8.44 8.53
C LYS A 62 -4.23 6.96 8.56
N GLN A 63 -5.03 6.52 9.53
CA GLN A 63 -5.50 5.13 9.63
C GLN A 63 -6.43 4.75 8.46
N GLN A 64 -7.36 5.63 8.08
CA GLN A 64 -8.22 5.43 6.91
C GLN A 64 -7.40 5.28 5.61
N PHE A 65 -6.39 6.13 5.40
CA PHE A 65 -5.49 6.01 4.25
C PHE A 65 -4.73 4.68 4.24
N ARG A 66 -4.27 4.20 5.40
CA ARG A 66 -3.61 2.88 5.52
C ARG A 66 -4.55 1.74 5.14
N LYS A 67 -5.79 1.75 5.65
CA LYS A 67 -6.82 0.75 5.31
C LYS A 67 -7.13 0.75 3.81
N ARG A 68 -7.28 1.93 3.19
CA ARG A 68 -7.51 2.05 1.73
C ARG A 68 -6.36 1.45 0.92
N ARG A 69 -5.10 1.70 1.31
CA ARG A 69 -3.93 1.09 0.65
C ARG A 69 -3.92 -0.43 0.77
N GLN A 70 -4.19 -0.97 1.95
CA GLN A 70 -4.27 -2.43 2.16
C GLN A 70 -5.37 -3.06 1.30
N ASN A 71 -6.57 -2.46 1.27
CA ASN A 71 -7.67 -2.95 0.43
C ASN A 71 -7.31 -2.92 -1.06
N THR A 72 -6.63 -1.87 -1.51
CA THR A 72 -6.16 -1.75 -2.91
C THR A 72 -5.13 -2.84 -3.22
N SER A 73 -4.18 -3.09 -2.31
CA SER A 73 -3.19 -4.15 -2.45
C SER A 73 -3.85 -5.53 -2.55
N ASN A 74 -4.81 -5.83 -1.67
CA ASN A 74 -5.55 -7.09 -1.67
C ASN A 74 -6.36 -7.26 -2.97
N LYS A 75 -7.04 -6.21 -3.44
CA LYS A 75 -7.76 -6.21 -4.72
C LYS A 75 -6.80 -6.53 -5.88
N ASN A 76 -5.64 -5.87 -5.93
CA ASN A 76 -4.66 -6.10 -6.98
C ASN A 76 -4.09 -7.53 -6.94
N TRP A 77 -3.85 -8.06 -5.74
CA TRP A 77 -3.42 -9.44 -5.56
C TRP A 77 -4.47 -10.44 -6.08
N LEU A 78 -5.75 -10.26 -5.72
CA LEU A 78 -6.85 -11.09 -6.22
C LEU A 78 -6.98 -11.02 -7.75
N LEU A 79 -6.90 -9.83 -8.33
CA LEU A 79 -6.91 -9.65 -9.79
C LEU A 79 -5.74 -10.39 -10.46
N SER A 80 -4.56 -10.40 -9.83
CA SER A 80 -3.40 -11.13 -10.33
C SER A 80 -3.63 -12.65 -10.35
N LEU A 81 -4.29 -13.19 -9.32
CA LEU A 81 -4.63 -14.61 -9.22
C LEU A 81 -5.66 -15.01 -10.26
N LEU A 82 -6.73 -14.23 -10.40
CA LEU A 82 -7.76 -14.47 -11.41
C LEU A 82 -7.17 -14.45 -12.82
N LYS A 83 -6.26 -13.49 -13.10
CA LYS A 83 -5.56 -13.43 -14.39
C LYS A 83 -4.72 -14.69 -14.64
N LYS A 84 -3.98 -15.17 -13.64
CA LYS A 84 -3.21 -16.43 -13.74
C LYS A 84 -4.12 -17.63 -14.00
N GLN A 85 -5.26 -17.72 -13.30
CA GLN A 85 -6.22 -18.82 -13.46
C GLN A 85 -6.84 -18.82 -14.86
N TYR A 86 -7.21 -17.64 -15.36
CA TYR A 86 -7.74 -17.48 -16.72
C TYR A 86 -6.71 -17.92 -17.78
N ILE A 87 -5.46 -17.46 -17.67
CA ILE A 87 -4.37 -17.85 -18.58
C ILE A 87 -4.15 -19.37 -18.56
N LYS A 88 -4.14 -19.98 -17.37
CA LYS A 88 -4.00 -21.42 -17.23
C LYS A 88 -5.14 -22.17 -17.92
N LYS A 89 -6.40 -21.72 -17.72
CA LYS A 89 -7.58 -22.31 -18.36
C LYS A 89 -7.54 -22.18 -19.89
N SER A 90 -7.17 -21.01 -20.41
CA SER A 90 -7.09 -20.77 -21.86
C SER A 90 -6.01 -21.63 -22.52
N TYR A 91 -4.87 -21.82 -21.84
CA TYR A 91 -3.82 -22.74 -22.30
C TYR A 91 -4.32 -24.19 -22.43
N TYR A 92 -4.99 -24.73 -21.40
CA TYR A 92 -5.52 -26.09 -21.47
C TYR A 92 -6.59 -26.27 -22.55
N LEU A 93 -7.48 -25.29 -22.71
CA LEU A 93 -8.50 -25.32 -23.76
C LEU A 93 -7.88 -25.32 -25.16
N ARG A 94 -6.82 -24.50 -25.36
CA ARG A 94 -6.07 -24.47 -26.63
C ARG A 94 -5.42 -25.82 -26.92
N ARG A 95 -4.65 -26.37 -25.96
CA ARG A 95 -4.03 -27.70 -26.06
C ARG A 95 -5.05 -28.81 -26.34
N LYS A 96 -6.21 -28.79 -25.66
CA LYS A 96 -7.28 -29.77 -25.90
C LYS A 96 -7.83 -29.67 -27.31
N LYS A 97 -8.05 -28.45 -27.83
CA LYS A 97 -8.50 -28.23 -29.21
C LYS A 97 -7.49 -28.75 -30.23
N GLU A 98 -6.20 -28.44 -30.05
CA GLU A 98 -5.13 -28.94 -30.92
C GLU A 98 -5.07 -30.48 -30.93
N TRP A 99 -5.19 -31.11 -29.76
CA TRP A 99 -5.18 -32.56 -29.65
C TRP A 99 -6.38 -33.22 -30.36
N LEU A 100 -7.58 -32.64 -30.22
CA LEU A 100 -8.78 -33.12 -30.93
C LEU A 100 -8.63 -33.01 -32.46
N ILE A 101 -8.01 -31.93 -32.96
CA ILE A 101 -7.71 -31.77 -34.39
C ILE A 101 -6.76 -32.87 -34.87
N VAL A 102 -5.70 -33.16 -34.12
CA VAL A 102 -4.76 -34.23 -34.45
C VAL A 102 -5.45 -35.59 -34.49
N GLN A 103 -6.31 -35.90 -33.51
CA GLN A 103 -7.08 -37.15 -33.50
C GLN A 103 -8.03 -37.27 -34.70
N ALA A 104 -8.74 -36.18 -35.05
CA ALA A 104 -9.63 -36.18 -36.20
C ALA A 104 -8.87 -36.45 -37.50
N ASN A 105 -7.72 -35.79 -37.70
CA ASN A 105 -6.85 -35.98 -38.87
C ASN A 105 -6.26 -37.40 -38.95
N PHE A 106 -5.99 -38.04 -37.81
CA PHE A 106 -5.53 -39.42 -37.78
C PHE A 106 -6.63 -40.41 -38.18
N LYS A 107 -7.87 -40.19 -37.68
CA LYS A 107 -9.03 -41.02 -38.04
C LYS A 107 -9.39 -40.91 -39.52
N THR A 108 -9.36 -39.71 -40.09
CA THR A 108 -9.65 -39.52 -41.53
C THR A 108 -8.64 -40.21 -42.43
N LYS A 109 -7.35 -40.18 -42.07
CA LYS A 109 -6.29 -40.90 -42.81
C LYS A 109 -6.44 -42.42 -42.76
N LEU A 110 -6.93 -42.98 -41.66
CA LEU A 110 -7.17 -44.42 -41.53
C LEU A 110 -8.38 -44.89 -42.35
N SER A 111 -9.38 -44.04 -42.55
CA SER A 111 -10.59 -44.36 -43.32
C SER A 111 -10.40 -44.27 -44.85
N GLN A 112 -9.24 -43.77 -45.31
CA GLN A 112 -8.89 -43.64 -46.74
C GLN A 112 -7.97 -44.77 -47.22
N LYS A 113 -7.59 -45.70 -46.34
CA LYS A 113 -6.88 -46.95 -46.67
C LYS A 113 -7.86 -48.11 -46.63
#